data_AF-X1SX88-F1
#
_entry.id   AF-X1SX88-F1
#
_cell.length_a   1.000
_cell.length_b   1.000
_cell.length_c   1.000
_cell.angle_alpha   90.00
_cell.angle_beta   90.00
_cell.angle_gamma   90.00
#
_symmetry.space_group_name_H-M   'P 1'
#
loop_
_entity.id
_entity.type
_entity.pdbx_description
1 polymer ?
#
loop_
_entity_poly.entity_id
_entity_poly.type
_entity_poly.pdbx_seq_one_letter_code
_entity_poly.pdbx_strand_id
1 'polypeptide(L)'
;FFVPSVDIVYQDISQRNQAEIFLENIKKYLKKDGLGILMVKARSIDVSLKPTKAYELVANKLKEQKLKIVDTIDLAPYEKDHAAIIVST
;
A
#
# COMPACT_ATOMS: atom_id res chain seq x y z
N PHE A 1 6.76 -17.33 -18.41
CA PHE A 1 7.72 -16.81 -17.41
C PHE A 1 7.15 -17.03 -16.02
N PHE A 2 7.93 -17.60 -15.10
CA PHE A 2 7.55 -17.83 -13.70
C PHE A 2 8.15 -16.72 -12.82
N VAL A 3 7.39 -16.23 -11.85
CA VAL A 3 7.88 -15.28 -10.84
C VAL A 3 7.85 -16.00 -9.49
N PRO A 4 9.01 -16.22 -8.84
CA PRO A 4 9.07 -16.86 -7.52
C PRO A 4 8.51 -15.95 -6.43
N SER A 5 8.28 -16.52 -5.23
CA SER A 5 7.98 -15.72 -4.05
C SER A 5 9.15 -14.78 -3.70
N VAL A 6 8.84 -13.60 -3.19
CA VAL A 6 9.77 -12.50 -2.93
C VAL A 6 9.76 -12.09 -1.46
N ASP A 7 10.85 -11.48 -1.00
CA ASP A 7 10.99 -10.97 0.36
C ASP A 7 10.32 -9.60 0.55
N ILE A 8 10.22 -8.81 -0.53
CA ILE A 8 9.62 -7.48 -0.54
C ILE A 8 8.70 -7.31 -1.74
N VAL A 9 7.51 -6.75 -1.52
CA VAL A 9 6.65 -6.19 -2.58
C VAL A 9 6.62 -4.68 -2.42
N TYR A 10 7.15 -3.95 -3.39
CA TYR A 10 7.03 -2.50 -3.49
C TYR A 10 6.04 -2.15 -4.61
N GLN A 11 5.07 -1.28 -4.33
CA GLN A 11 4.09 -0.83 -5.31
C GLN A 11 3.96 0.69 -5.33
N ASP A 12 4.25 1.26 -6.50
CA ASP A 12 4.06 2.68 -6.82
C ASP A 12 3.34 2.83 -8.15
N ILE A 13 2.00 2.75 -8.09
CA ILE A 13 1.11 2.84 -9.25
C ILE A 13 0.02 3.87 -9.00
N SER A 14 -0.47 4.48 -10.08
CA SER A 14 -1.50 5.54 -10.01
C SER A 14 -2.89 5.01 -10.41
N GLN A 15 -3.37 3.98 -9.71
CA GLN A 15 -4.69 3.38 -9.96
C GLN A 15 -5.66 3.67 -8.80
N ARG A 16 -6.96 3.80 -9.11
CA ARG A 16 -8.01 3.99 -8.09
C ARG A 16 -8.07 2.82 -7.12
N ASN A 17 -7.92 1.60 -7.63
CA ASN A 17 -7.95 0.34 -6.89
C ASN A 17 -6.53 -0.16 -6.49
N GLN A 18 -5.60 0.76 -6.23
CA GLN A 18 -4.21 0.41 -5.89
C GLN A 18 -4.08 -0.52 -4.67
N ALA A 19 -4.97 -0.38 -3.68
CA ALA A 19 -4.97 -1.24 -2.50
C ALA A 19 -5.34 -2.70 -2.85
N GLU A 20 -6.33 -2.90 -3.72
CA GLU A 20 -6.71 -4.23 -4.20
C GLU A 20 -5.57 -4.89 -4.97
N ILE A 21 -4.95 -4.17 -5.91
CA ILE A 21 -3.83 -4.68 -6.70
C ILE A 21 -2.66 -5.08 -5.78
N PHE A 22 -2.39 -4.27 -4.76
CA PHE A 22 -1.34 -4.56 -3.79
C PHE A 22 -1.63 -5.84 -3.02
N LEU A 23 -2.86 -6.00 -2.51
CA LEU A 23 -3.29 -7.19 -1.76
C LEU A 23 -3.21 -8.46 -2.60
N GLU A 24 -3.60 -8.41 -3.87
CA GLU A 24 -3.47 -9.55 -4.79
C GLU A 24 -2.00 -9.96 -4.98
N ASN A 25 -1.10 -9.00 -5.14
CA ASN A 25 0.34 -9.27 -5.27
C ASN A 25 0.94 -9.80 -3.98
N ILE A 26 0.58 -9.23 -2.83
CA ILE A 26 1.03 -9.70 -1.51
C ILE A 26 0.62 -11.16 -1.31
N LYS A 27 -0.66 -11.49 -1.54
CA LYS A 27 -1.18 -12.84 -1.38
C LYS A 27 -0.49 -13.86 -2.30
N LYS A 28 -0.10 -13.45 -3.50
CA LYS A 28 0.44 -14.35 -4.52
C LYS A 28 1.96 -14.51 -4.43
N TYR A 29 2.68 -13.45 -4.07
CA TYR A 29 4.13 -13.40 -4.24
C TYR A 29 4.90 -13.14 -2.95
N LEU A 30 4.33 -12.49 -1.93
CA LEU A 30 5.09 -12.18 -0.73
C LEU A 30 5.27 -13.44 0.13
N LYS A 31 6.51 -13.69 0.57
CA LYS A 31 6.82 -14.75 1.53
C LYS A 31 6.14 -14.47 2.88
N LYS A 32 5.99 -15.51 3.69
CA LYS A 32 5.69 -15.36 5.11
C LYS A 32 6.79 -14.53 5.78
N ASP A 33 6.41 -13.61 6.66
CA ASP A 33 7.30 -12.66 7.35
C ASP A 33 8.00 -11.66 6.40
N GLY A 34 7.57 -11.57 5.14
CA GLY A 34 8.05 -10.59 4.17
C GLY A 34 7.45 -9.19 4.40
N LEU A 35 7.99 -8.19 3.70
CA LEU A 35 7.54 -6.80 3.79
C LEU A 35 6.80 -6.34 2.53
N GLY A 36 5.73 -5.59 2.74
CA GLY A 36 5.03 -4.86 1.69
C GLY A 36 5.19 -3.36 1.87
N ILE A 37 5.41 -2.62 0.78
CA ILE A 37 5.45 -1.15 0.77
C ILE A 37 4.48 -0.67 -0.32
N LEU A 38 3.44 0.04 0.10
CA LEU A 38 2.45 0.64 -0.78
C LEU A 38 2.58 2.17 -0.77
N MET A 39 2.86 2.74 -1.93
CA MET A 39 2.82 4.19 -2.14
C MET A 39 1.38 4.61 -2.42
N VAL A 40 0.76 5.24 -1.44
CA VAL A 40 -0.61 5.73 -1.52
C VAL A 40 -0.65 7.11 -2.17
N LYS A 41 -1.18 7.18 -3.39
CA LYS A 41 -1.44 8.44 -4.10
C LYS A 41 -2.87 8.88 -3.86
N ALA A 42 -3.11 9.73 -2.86
CA ALA A 42 -4.48 10.05 -2.43
C ALA A 42 -5.35 10.57 -3.59
N ARG A 43 -4.78 11.43 -4.45
CA ARG A 43 -5.48 12.02 -5.60
C ARG A 43 -5.83 11.03 -6.69
N SER A 44 -5.12 9.91 -6.80
CA SER A 44 -5.47 8.83 -7.74
C SER A 44 -6.62 7.97 -7.24
N ILE A 45 -6.88 7.95 -5.92
CA ILE A 45 -8.02 7.24 -5.32
C ILE A 45 -9.27 8.10 -5.46
N ASP A 46 -9.25 9.28 -4.84
CA ASP A 46 -10.36 10.22 -4.85
C ASP A 46 -9.84 11.64 -4.56
N VAL A 47 -10.08 12.55 -5.49
CA VAL A 47 -9.65 13.96 -5.39
C VAL A 47 -10.44 14.75 -4.36
N SER A 48 -11.66 14.32 -4.02
CA SER A 48 -12.55 15.01 -3.08
C SER A 48 -12.20 14.75 -1.61
N LEU A 49 -11.47 13.65 -1.33
CA LEU A 49 -11.08 13.28 0.02
C LEU A 49 -9.88 14.11 0.50
N LYS A 50 -9.82 14.31 1.82
CA LYS A 50 -8.57 14.73 2.47
C LYS A 50 -7.54 13.60 2.33
N PRO A 51 -6.26 13.89 2.01
CA PRO A 51 -5.24 12.86 1.81
C PRO A 51 -5.11 11.90 2.99
N THR A 52 -5.12 12.43 4.22
CA THR A 52 -5.08 11.63 5.45
C THR A 52 -6.23 10.64 5.56
N LYS A 53 -7.44 11.00 5.09
CA LYS A 53 -8.58 10.07 5.03
C LYS A 53 -8.38 8.98 3.99
N ALA A 54 -7.77 9.28 2.85
CA ALA A 54 -7.41 8.24 1.88
C ALA A 54 -6.40 7.25 2.48
N TYR A 55 -5.38 7.74 3.21
CA TYR A 55 -4.39 6.87 3.86
C TYR A 55 -5.03 5.97 4.92
N GLU A 56 -5.90 6.52 5.77
CA GLU A 56 -6.65 5.76 6.78
C GLU A 56 -7.50 4.64 6.15
N LEU A 57 -8.22 4.95 5.07
CA LEU A 57 -9.05 3.98 4.36
C LEU A 57 -8.20 2.84 3.77
N VAL A 58 -7.06 3.16 3.14
CA VAL A 58 -6.14 2.14 2.62
C VAL A 58 -5.57 1.30 3.76
N ALA A 59 -5.06 1.92 4.83
CA ALA A 59 -4.49 1.20 5.97
C ALA A 59 -5.51 0.25 6.62
N ASN A 60 -6.78 0.68 6.77
CA ASN A 60 -7.84 -0.16 7.31
C ASN A 60 -8.14 -1.35 6.40
N LYS A 61 -8.20 -1.13 5.09
CA LYS A 61 -8.38 -2.20 4.11
C LYS A 61 -7.26 -3.24 4.16
N LEU A 62 -6.01 -2.82 4.36
CA LEU A 62 -4.88 -3.74 4.54
C LEU A 62 -5.00 -4.54 5.86
N LYS A 63 -5.41 -3.88 6.96
CA LYS A 63 -5.66 -4.55 8.26
C LYS A 63 -6.77 -5.59 8.19
N GLU A 64 -7.85 -5.32 7.46
CA GLU A 64 -8.94 -6.27 7.23
C GLU A 64 -8.46 -7.56 6.56
N GLN A 65 -7.38 -7.49 5.78
CA GLN A 65 -6.71 -8.64 5.16
C GLN A 65 -5.65 -9.28 6.06
N LYS A 66 -5.67 -8.99 7.37
CA LYS A 66 -4.75 -9.52 8.39
C LYS A 66 -3.29 -9.10 8.21
N LEU A 67 -3.02 -8.06 7.42
CA LEU A 67 -1.68 -7.47 7.35
C LEU A 67 -1.44 -6.57 8.56
N LYS A 68 -0.25 -6.66 9.14
CA LYS A 68 0.17 -5.76 10.20
C LYS A 68 0.73 -4.49 9.58
N ILE A 69 0.14 -3.34 9.91
CA ILE A 69 0.74 -2.04 9.57
C ILE A 69 1.99 -1.86 10.44
N VAL A 70 3.14 -1.76 9.80
CA VAL A 70 4.43 -1.46 10.43
C VAL A 70 4.58 0.04 10.59
N ASP A 71 4.29 0.81 9.53
CA ASP A 71 4.35 2.27 9.55
C ASP A 71 3.46 2.89 8.45
N THR A 72 3.09 4.16 8.65
CA THR A 72 2.43 5.01 7.66
C THR A 72 3.12 6.37 7.66
N ILE A 73 3.87 6.65 6.60
CA ILE A 73 4.74 7.82 6.50
C ILE A 73 4.14 8.79 5.48
N ASP A 74 3.74 9.98 5.93
CA ASP A 74 3.40 11.09 5.03
C ASP A 74 4.70 11.60 4.36
N LEU A 75 4.68 11.76 3.04
CA LEU A 75 5.87 12.11 2.26
C LEU A 75 6.03 13.63 2.07
N ALA A 76 5.11 14.44 2.60
CA ALA A 76 5.29 15.88 2.63
C ALA A 76 6.56 16.28 3.42
N PRO A 77 7.36 17.25 2.94
CA PRO A 77 7.10 18.15 1.82
C PRO A 77 7.59 17.66 0.44
N TYR A 78 8.25 16.50 0.37
CA TYR A 78 8.92 16.03 -0.86
C TYR A 78 7.91 15.60 -1.92
N GLU A 79 6.83 14.95 -1.52
CA GLU A 79 5.72 14.59 -2.39
C GLU A 79 4.39 14.90 -1.70
N LYS A 80 3.57 15.76 -2.31
CA LYS A 80 2.31 16.22 -1.72
C LYS A 80 1.22 15.17 -1.92
N ASP A 81 0.34 15.03 -0.94
CA ASP A 81 -0.80 14.11 -1.00
C ASP A 81 -0.41 12.63 -1.24
N HIS A 82 0.82 12.26 -0.86
CA HIS A 82 1.31 10.89 -0.89
C HIS A 82 1.74 10.37 0.49
N ALA A 83 1.54 9.06 0.72
CA ALA A 83 2.07 8.38 1.90
C ALA A 83 2.66 7.01 1.52
N ALA A 84 3.68 6.57 2.25
CA ALA A 84 4.17 5.19 2.19
C ALA A 84 3.55 4.40 3.34
N ILE A 85 2.84 3.32 3.04
CA ILE A 85 2.33 2.37 4.04
C ILE A 85 3.18 1.10 3.98
N ILE A 86 3.82 0.77 5.10
CA ILE A 86 4.65 -0.42 5.26
C ILE A 86 3.85 -1.47 6.02
N VAL A 87 3.85 -2.71 5.52
CA VAL A 87 3.15 -3.84 6.11
C VAL A 87 4.04 -5.07 6.25
N SER A 88 3.71 -5.95 7.20
CA SER A 88 4.23 -7.31 7.26
C SER A 88 3.08 -8.32 7.21
N THR A 89 3.38 -9.52 6.69
CA THR A 89 2.46 -10.68 6.69
C THR A 89 2.43 -11.41 8.03
#